data_AF-A0A8I3A8B2-F1
#
_entry.id   AF-A0A8I3A8B2-F1
#
_cell.length_a   1.000
_cell.length_b   1.000
_cell.length_c   1.000
_cell.angle_alpha   90.00
_cell.angle_beta   90.00
_cell.angle_gamma   90.00
#
_symmetry.space_group_name_H-M   'P 1'
#
loop_
_entity.id
_entity.type
_entity.pdbx_description
1 polymer ?
#
loop_
_entity_poly.entity_id
_entity_poly.type
_entity_poly.pdbx_seq_one_letter_code
_entity_poly.pdbx_strand_id
1 'polypeptide(L)'
;MKTIHLANIACGFHASDFSVMNRTVVLAKVNNVLVGAHPSLPDLQGFGRREMAIEPDELACCFIYQVGALDGFLKRHGLPLNHIKPHGAVYGQTARNIDLARAVVGVAKVFNGSAPQPDRGVAFMGLAGTAHQQAVEEMGVPFIAGKAFWLLFSFLIRSYPSTSSCILLTATGIEWFADLDYSDEGKLLITKYATNHTERLFALTCSAHDVIVRR
;
A
#
# COMPACT_ATOMS: atom_id res chain seq x y z
N MET A 1 -5.25 13.11 -6.42
CA MET A 1 -6.06 12.81 -5.21
C MET A 1 -7.58 12.89 -5.44
N LYS A 2 -8.09 13.56 -6.48
CA LYS A 2 -9.54 13.75 -6.70
C LYS A 2 -10.35 12.46 -6.94
N THR A 3 -9.70 11.36 -7.29
CA THR A 3 -10.37 10.10 -7.69
C THR A 3 -10.14 8.94 -6.73
N ILE A 4 -9.47 9.18 -5.60
CA ILE A 4 -9.18 8.16 -4.59
C ILE A 4 -9.86 8.51 -3.27
N HIS A 5 -10.34 7.48 -2.57
CA HIS A 5 -10.94 7.64 -1.24
C HIS A 5 -9.92 7.53 -0.11
N LEU A 6 -8.79 6.87 -0.37
CA LEU A 6 -7.76 6.53 0.60
C LEU A 6 -6.36 6.67 0.00
N ALA A 7 -5.43 7.22 0.78
CA ALA A 7 -4.05 7.46 0.39
C ALA A 7 -3.09 6.81 1.39
N ASN A 8 -2.19 5.97 0.88
CA ASN A 8 -1.08 5.39 1.65
C ASN A 8 0.14 6.32 1.51
N ILE A 9 0.49 7.07 2.55
CA ILE A 9 1.58 8.05 2.50
C ILE A 9 2.89 7.40 2.96
N ALA A 10 3.92 7.49 2.13
CA ALA A 10 5.26 7.00 2.44
C ALA A 10 5.90 7.75 3.62
N CYS A 11 6.57 7.00 4.49
CA CYS A 11 7.03 7.47 5.81
C CYS A 11 8.55 7.71 5.94
N GLY A 12 9.25 7.94 4.82
CA GLY A 12 10.66 8.35 4.81
C GLY A 12 11.71 7.25 4.65
N PHE A 13 11.32 5.96 4.73
CA PHE A 13 12.29 4.86 4.61
C PHE A 13 12.46 4.33 3.19
N HIS A 14 11.38 4.09 2.44
CA HIS A 14 11.46 3.72 1.01
C HIS A 14 11.33 4.93 0.08
N ALA A 15 10.68 5.99 0.54
CA ALA A 15 10.38 7.20 -0.21
C ALA A 15 9.88 8.31 0.72
N SER A 16 9.72 9.51 0.15
CA SER A 16 9.27 10.72 0.85
C SER A 16 10.30 11.28 1.84
N ASP A 17 10.04 12.49 2.31
CA ASP A 17 10.72 13.15 3.40
C ASP A 17 9.69 13.94 4.22
N PHE A 18 10.12 14.58 5.30
CA PHE A 18 9.23 15.36 6.19
C PHE A 18 8.44 16.46 5.45
N SER A 19 9.03 17.09 4.43
CA SER A 19 8.38 18.14 3.65
C SER A 19 7.34 17.56 2.70
N VAL A 20 7.67 16.47 2.01
CA VAL A 20 6.75 15.77 1.10
C VAL A 20 5.59 15.14 1.87
N MET A 21 5.85 14.52 3.02
CA MET A 21 4.80 13.99 3.90
C MET A 21 3.81 15.09 4.29
N ASN A 22 4.28 16.22 4.81
CA ASN A 22 3.43 17.33 5.22
C ASN A 22 2.59 17.89 4.06
N ARG A 23 3.19 18.09 2.88
CA ARG A 23 2.45 18.57 1.69
C ARG A 23 1.39 17.58 1.26
N THR A 24 1.69 16.28 1.30
CA THR A 24 0.75 15.21 0.94
C THR A 24 -0.42 15.15 1.92
N VAL A 25 -0.17 15.32 3.22
CA VAL A 25 -1.23 15.39 4.25
C VAL A 25 -2.15 16.60 4.02
N VAL A 26 -1.59 17.78 3.72
CA VAL A 26 -2.39 18.97 3.38
C VAL A 26 -3.23 18.73 2.13
N LEU A 27 -2.65 18.11 1.10
CA LEU A 27 -3.37 17.78 -0.13
C LEU A 27 -4.51 16.79 0.14
N ALA A 28 -4.29 15.77 0.97
CA ALA A 28 -5.31 14.80 1.36
C ALA A 28 -6.46 15.49 2.09
N LYS A 29 -6.15 16.42 3.00
CA LYS A 29 -7.16 17.23 3.72
C LYS A 29 -8.05 18.00 2.75
N VAL A 30 -7.45 18.74 1.81
CA VAL A 30 -8.20 19.57 0.84
C VAL A 30 -9.14 18.72 -0.03
N ASN A 31 -8.79 17.46 -0.28
CA ASN A 31 -9.56 16.55 -1.12
C ASN A 31 -10.43 15.56 -0.32
N ASN A 32 -10.54 15.72 1.02
CA ASN A 32 -11.27 14.80 1.90
C ASN A 32 -10.88 13.32 1.73
N VAL A 33 -9.59 13.06 1.51
CA VAL A 33 -9.04 11.71 1.33
C VAL A 33 -8.58 11.16 2.68
N LEU A 34 -8.98 9.91 3.00
CA LEU A 34 -8.53 9.23 4.21
C LEU A 34 -7.04 8.90 4.13
N VAL A 35 -6.28 9.25 5.17
CA VAL A 35 -4.83 9.05 5.18
C VAL A 35 -4.43 7.83 6.00
N GLY A 36 -3.62 6.97 5.39
CA GLY A 36 -2.95 5.87 6.08
C GLY A 36 -1.43 5.96 5.95
N ALA A 37 -0.74 5.35 6.91
CA ALA A 37 0.70 5.20 6.88
C ALA A 37 1.12 4.11 5.91
N HIS A 38 2.18 4.35 5.14
CA HIS A 38 2.79 3.38 4.22
C HIS A 38 4.23 3.02 4.64
N PRO A 39 4.41 2.39 5.81
CA PRO A 39 5.74 2.05 6.31
C PRO A 39 6.40 0.95 5.46
N SER A 40 7.73 1.00 5.38
CA SER A 40 8.55 0.04 4.64
C SER A 40 9.72 -0.46 5.49
N LEU A 41 10.50 -1.39 4.94
CA LEU A 41 11.88 -1.59 5.40
C LEU A 41 12.74 -0.33 5.17
N PRO A 42 13.83 -0.13 5.95
CA PRO A 42 14.76 0.99 5.80
C PRO A 42 15.67 0.83 4.57
N ASP A 43 15.05 0.81 3.39
CA ASP A 43 15.75 0.61 2.11
C ASP A 43 15.34 1.68 1.09
N LEU A 44 15.92 2.87 1.20
CA LEU A 44 15.61 3.98 0.30
C LEU A 44 16.09 3.68 -1.14
N GLN A 45 17.29 3.12 -1.28
CA GLN A 45 17.90 2.85 -2.59
C GLN A 45 17.18 1.74 -3.36
N GLY A 46 16.66 0.73 -2.66
CA GLY A 46 15.84 -0.33 -3.24
C GLY A 46 14.34 -0.03 -3.18
N PHE A 47 13.95 1.19 -2.79
CA PHE A 47 12.56 1.60 -2.66
C PHE A 47 11.73 0.65 -1.76
N GLY A 48 12.34 0.06 -0.72
CA GLY A 48 11.68 -0.88 0.17
C GLY A 48 11.22 -2.18 -0.49
N ARG A 49 11.76 -2.53 -1.67
CA ARG A 49 11.37 -3.71 -2.47
C ARG A 49 12.32 -4.89 -2.33
N ARG A 50 13.35 -4.78 -1.51
CA ARG A 50 14.25 -5.89 -1.16
C ARG A 50 13.87 -6.43 0.20
N GLU A 51 13.75 -7.75 0.30
CA GLU A 51 13.55 -8.39 1.60
C GLU A 51 14.79 -8.20 2.47
N MET A 52 14.56 -7.99 3.76
CA MET A 52 15.60 -7.92 4.78
C MET A 52 15.25 -8.91 5.89
N ALA A 53 16.26 -9.60 6.40
CA ALA A 53 16.12 -10.30 7.67
C ALA A 53 15.99 -9.24 8.77
N ILE A 54 14.90 -9.29 9.52
CA ILE A 54 14.59 -8.34 10.57
C ILE A 54 13.79 -9.08 11.63
N GLU A 55 14.13 -8.86 12.90
CA GLU A 55 13.41 -9.49 14.01
C GLU A 55 12.04 -8.81 14.21
N PRO A 56 11.02 -9.53 14.70
CA PRO A 56 9.68 -8.97 14.89
C PRO A 56 9.66 -7.67 15.71
N ASP A 57 10.39 -7.62 16.82
CA ASP A 57 10.43 -6.44 17.69
C ASP A 57 11.13 -5.25 17.01
N GLU A 58 12.19 -5.51 16.25
CA GLU A 58 12.88 -4.49 15.45
C GLU A 58 11.96 -3.94 14.35
N LEU A 59 11.22 -4.82 13.69
CA LEU A 59 10.24 -4.42 12.67
C LEU A 59 9.09 -3.59 13.26
N ALA A 60 8.60 -3.94 14.45
CA ALA A 60 7.60 -3.15 15.17
C ALA A 60 8.14 -1.75 15.49
N CYS A 61 9.36 -1.63 16.01
CA CYS A 61 9.99 -0.34 16.29
C CYS A 61 10.17 0.50 15.01
N CYS A 62 10.61 -0.13 13.92
CA CYS A 62 10.73 0.47 12.60
C CYS A 62 9.39 1.04 12.10
N PHE A 63 8.30 0.31 12.31
CA PHE A 63 6.95 0.77 11.95
C PHE A 63 6.46 1.88 12.88
N ILE A 64 6.66 1.77 14.19
CA ILE A 64 6.27 2.82 15.16
C ILE A 64 6.95 4.15 14.81
N TYR A 65 8.24 4.12 14.47
CA TYR A 65 8.98 5.32 14.06
C TYR A 65 8.33 6.00 12.83
N GLN A 66 8.08 5.21 11.79
CA GLN A 66 7.51 5.69 10.53
C GLN A 66 6.07 6.20 10.66
N VAL A 67 5.23 5.44 11.39
CA VAL A 67 3.83 5.80 11.64
C VAL A 67 3.76 7.03 12.54
N GLY A 68 4.60 7.11 13.58
CA GLY A 68 4.70 8.27 14.46
C GLY A 68 5.11 9.55 13.73
N ALA A 69 6.03 9.45 12.77
CA ALA A 69 6.42 10.59 11.94
C ALA A 69 5.24 11.14 11.13
N LEU A 70 4.43 10.27 10.51
CA LEU A 70 3.22 10.69 9.79
C LEU A 70 2.14 11.22 10.75
N ASP A 71 1.92 10.52 11.87
CA ASP A 71 0.92 10.87 12.88
C ASP A 71 1.14 12.29 13.44
N GLY A 72 2.39 12.72 13.62
CA GLY A 72 2.70 14.10 14.00
C GLY A 72 2.16 15.15 13.00
N PHE A 73 2.27 14.89 11.69
CA PHE A 73 1.70 15.78 10.67
C PHE A 73 0.18 15.70 10.61
N LEU A 74 -0.40 14.51 10.79
CA LEU A 74 -1.84 14.33 10.87
C LEU A 74 -2.44 15.14 12.03
N LYS A 75 -1.86 15.02 13.22
CA LYS A 75 -2.24 15.82 14.40
C LYS A 75 -2.13 17.32 14.14
N ARG A 76 -1.03 17.77 13.55
CA ARG A 76 -0.84 19.19 13.18
C ARG A 76 -1.98 19.74 12.32
N HIS A 77 -2.50 18.92 11.40
CA HIS A 77 -3.55 19.32 10.47
C HIS A 77 -4.96 18.90 10.90
N GLY A 78 -5.12 18.32 12.10
CA GLY A 78 -6.41 17.85 12.60
C GLY A 78 -7.02 16.73 11.76
N LEU A 79 -6.19 15.84 11.22
CA LEU A 79 -6.62 14.64 10.51
C LEU A 79 -6.37 13.39 11.38
N PRO A 80 -7.23 12.38 11.29
CA PRO A 80 -6.99 11.09 11.94
C PRO A 80 -6.06 10.20 11.09
N LEU A 81 -5.41 9.25 11.74
CA LEU A 81 -4.73 8.12 11.10
C LEU A 81 -5.76 7.01 10.83
N ASN A 82 -6.11 6.81 9.56
CA ASN A 82 -7.16 5.86 9.19
C ASN A 82 -6.67 4.40 9.19
N HIS A 83 -5.50 4.14 8.60
CA HIS A 83 -4.97 2.78 8.48
C HIS A 83 -3.44 2.74 8.40
N ILE A 84 -2.89 1.53 8.54
CA ILE A 84 -1.49 1.20 8.25
C ILE A 84 -1.48 0.16 7.13
N LYS A 85 -0.70 0.39 6.07
CA LYS A 85 -0.48 -0.56 4.98
C LYS A 85 1.03 -0.75 4.76
N PRO A 86 1.61 -1.93 5.00
CA PRO A 86 3.01 -2.18 4.67
C PRO A 86 3.32 -1.92 3.18
N HIS A 87 4.50 -1.39 2.89
CA HIS A 87 5.00 -1.15 1.54
C HIS A 87 5.91 -2.29 1.04
N GLY A 88 5.90 -2.53 -0.27
CA GLY A 88 6.96 -3.28 -0.94
C GLY A 88 7.19 -4.69 -0.38
N ALA A 89 8.45 -5.03 -0.15
CA ALA A 89 8.88 -6.36 0.26
C ALA A 89 8.30 -6.77 1.62
N VAL A 90 8.24 -5.86 2.59
CA VAL A 90 7.72 -6.18 3.92
C VAL A 90 6.26 -6.61 3.86
N TYR A 91 5.43 -6.06 2.96
CA TYR A 91 4.06 -6.54 2.77
C TYR A 91 4.00 -8.03 2.42
N GLY A 92 4.92 -8.50 1.57
CA GLY A 92 5.02 -9.92 1.22
C GLY A 92 5.57 -10.77 2.37
N GLN A 93 6.59 -10.28 3.08
CA GLN A 93 7.19 -10.97 4.21
C GLN A 93 6.18 -11.18 5.35
N THR A 94 5.46 -10.12 5.73
CA THR A 94 4.44 -10.18 6.79
C THR A 94 3.20 -10.94 6.36
N ALA A 95 2.89 -11.05 5.07
CA ALA A 95 1.80 -11.92 4.60
C ALA A 95 2.10 -13.41 4.81
N ARG A 96 3.39 -13.82 4.80
CA ARG A 96 3.81 -15.23 4.88
C ARG A 96 4.38 -15.65 6.23
N ASN A 97 4.63 -14.70 7.13
CA ASN A 97 5.19 -14.94 8.45
C ASN A 97 4.30 -14.31 9.53
N ILE A 98 3.73 -15.16 10.39
CA ILE A 98 2.78 -14.74 11.43
C ILE A 98 3.42 -13.89 12.54
N ASP A 99 4.68 -14.14 12.90
CA ASP A 99 5.33 -13.38 13.96
C ASP A 99 5.66 -11.96 13.50
N LEU A 100 6.11 -11.82 12.24
CA LEU A 100 6.25 -10.50 11.61
C LEU A 100 4.89 -9.82 11.42
N ALA A 101 3.84 -10.57 11.06
CA ALA A 101 2.48 -10.02 10.93
C ALA A 101 1.97 -9.46 12.26
N ARG A 102 2.11 -10.21 13.36
CA ARG A 102 1.73 -9.79 14.71
C ARG A 102 2.47 -8.51 15.12
N ALA A 103 3.77 -8.45 14.84
CA ALA A 103 4.57 -7.25 15.10
C ALA A 103 4.00 -6.01 14.40
N VAL A 104 3.77 -6.08 13.08
CA VAL A 104 3.29 -4.91 12.32
C VAL A 104 1.82 -4.57 12.56
N VAL A 105 0.96 -5.57 12.83
CA VAL A 105 -0.44 -5.37 13.19
C VAL A 105 -0.55 -4.75 14.59
N GLY A 106 0.28 -5.20 15.53
CA GLY A 106 0.34 -4.68 16.89
C GLY A 106 0.62 -3.18 16.93
N VAL A 107 1.38 -2.64 15.97
CA VAL A 107 1.65 -1.19 15.85
C VAL A 107 0.36 -0.38 15.72
N ALA A 108 -0.69 -0.89 15.06
CA ALA A 108 -1.94 -0.16 14.92
C ALA A 108 -2.55 0.22 16.29
N LYS A 109 -2.41 -0.64 17.30
CA LYS A 109 -2.93 -0.40 18.65
C LYS A 109 -2.25 0.77 19.35
N VAL A 110 -0.95 0.98 19.09
CA VAL A 110 -0.17 2.11 19.64
C VAL A 110 -0.79 3.45 19.24
N PHE A 111 -1.41 3.50 18.06
CA PHE A 111 -1.98 4.71 17.48
C PHE A 111 -3.52 4.79 17.56
N ASN A 112 -4.18 3.95 18.36
CA ASN A 112 -5.65 3.97 18.49
C ASN A 112 -6.22 5.34 18.90
N GLY A 113 -5.48 6.13 19.69
CA GLY A 113 -5.88 7.50 20.05
C GLY A 113 -5.87 8.49 18.87
N SER A 114 -5.24 8.13 17.75
CA SER A 114 -5.23 8.89 16.51
C SER A 114 -6.27 8.39 15.48
N ALA A 115 -7.06 7.37 15.82
CA ALA A 115 -8.06 6.80 14.92
C ALA A 115 -9.19 7.79 14.59
N PRO A 116 -9.90 7.63 13.46
CA PRO A 116 -11.05 8.47 13.13
C PRO A 116 -12.22 8.32 14.11
N GLN A 117 -12.33 7.14 14.72
CA GLN A 117 -13.37 6.74 15.65
C GLN A 117 -12.66 6.11 16.86
N PRO A 118 -12.73 6.71 18.06
CA PRO A 118 -11.99 6.24 19.24
C PRO A 118 -12.33 4.80 19.64
N ASP A 119 -13.55 4.36 19.36
CA ASP A 119 -14.06 3.01 19.59
C ASP A 119 -13.60 2.00 18.53
N ARG A 120 -13.21 2.46 17.34
CA ARG A 120 -12.88 1.60 16.22
C ARG A 120 -11.37 1.40 16.00
N GLY A 121 -10.49 2.21 16.59
CA GLY A 121 -9.03 2.04 16.47
C GLY A 121 -8.48 2.23 15.05
N VAL A 122 -7.15 2.12 14.88
CA VAL A 122 -6.50 2.26 13.57
C VAL A 122 -6.58 0.94 12.82
N ALA A 123 -7.02 0.95 11.56
CA ALA A 123 -7.13 -0.26 10.77
C ALA A 123 -5.78 -0.74 10.21
N PHE A 124 -5.63 -2.05 10.01
CA PHE A 124 -4.52 -2.61 9.26
C PHE A 124 -5.02 -3.05 7.87
N MET A 125 -4.36 -2.57 6.81
CA MET A 125 -4.66 -2.95 5.44
C MET A 125 -3.69 -4.03 4.96
N GLY A 126 -4.22 -5.23 4.73
CA GLY A 126 -3.43 -6.41 4.40
C GLY A 126 -4.13 -7.36 3.44
N LEU A 127 -3.46 -8.47 3.13
CA LEU A 127 -3.95 -9.46 2.17
C LEU A 127 -4.87 -10.47 2.88
N ALA A 128 -6.11 -10.61 2.42
CA ALA A 128 -7.04 -11.60 2.96
C ALA A 128 -6.51 -13.03 2.73
N GLY A 129 -6.82 -13.94 3.67
CA GLY A 129 -6.38 -15.34 3.63
C GLY A 129 -4.89 -15.55 3.92
N THR A 130 -4.22 -14.58 4.55
CA THR A 130 -2.79 -14.65 4.86
C THR A 130 -2.52 -14.38 6.34
N ALA A 131 -1.25 -14.43 6.75
CA ALA A 131 -0.84 -14.11 8.12
C ALA A 131 -1.29 -12.71 8.58
N HIS A 132 -1.50 -11.77 7.64
CA HIS A 132 -2.12 -10.49 7.95
C HIS A 132 -3.52 -10.63 8.56
N GLN A 133 -4.40 -11.39 7.91
CA GLN A 133 -5.77 -11.57 8.36
C GLN A 133 -5.80 -12.35 9.69
N GLN A 134 -4.93 -13.36 9.82
CA GLN A 134 -4.81 -14.08 11.08
C GLN A 134 -4.39 -13.15 12.24
N ALA A 135 -3.35 -12.33 12.04
CA ALA A 135 -2.86 -11.44 13.09
C ALA A 135 -3.88 -10.37 13.52
N VAL A 136 -4.64 -9.79 12.58
CA VAL A 136 -5.69 -8.81 12.92
C VAL A 136 -6.84 -9.45 13.69
N GLU A 137 -7.22 -10.69 13.36
CA GLU A 137 -8.25 -11.45 14.08
C GLU A 137 -7.77 -11.79 15.50
N GLU A 138 -6.56 -12.33 15.65
CA GLU A 138 -5.95 -12.64 16.95
C GLU A 138 -5.84 -11.41 17.85
N MET A 139 -5.54 -10.25 17.27
CA MET A 139 -5.31 -9.02 18.02
C MET A 139 -6.55 -8.13 18.16
N GLY A 140 -7.66 -8.42 17.48
CA GLY A 140 -8.83 -7.54 17.46
C GLY A 140 -8.55 -6.17 16.84
N VAL A 141 -7.76 -6.12 15.78
CA VAL A 141 -7.46 -4.89 15.02
C VAL A 141 -8.41 -4.82 13.80
N PRO A 142 -9.00 -3.66 13.47
CA PRO A 142 -9.84 -3.55 12.29
C PRO A 142 -9.06 -3.89 11.02
N PHE A 143 -9.67 -4.64 10.13
CA PHE A 143 -9.03 -5.10 8.90
C PHE A 143 -9.62 -4.43 7.67
N ILE A 144 -8.75 -3.94 6.79
CA ILE A 144 -9.11 -3.54 5.42
C ILE A 144 -8.48 -4.55 4.47
N ALA A 145 -9.29 -5.44 3.92
CA ALA A 145 -8.81 -6.43 2.96
C ALA A 145 -8.37 -5.75 1.65
N GLY A 146 -7.09 -5.87 1.32
CA GLY A 146 -6.56 -5.57 0.00
C GLY A 146 -7.07 -6.60 -1.01
N LYS A 147 -7.49 -6.15 -2.20
CA LYS A 147 -7.89 -7.06 -3.28
C LYS A 147 -6.66 -7.84 -3.79
N ALA A 148 -6.70 -9.16 -3.64
CA ALA A 148 -5.70 -10.09 -4.14
C ALA A 148 -5.87 -10.28 -5.65
N PHE A 149 -5.12 -9.55 -6.48
CA PHE A 149 -4.94 -9.90 -7.89
C PHE A 149 -3.73 -10.84 -8.04
N TRP A 150 -3.67 -11.91 -7.24
CA TRP A 150 -2.47 -12.74 -7.01
C TRP A 150 -2.57 -14.19 -7.53
N LEU A 151 -3.67 -14.58 -8.19
CA LEU A 151 -3.92 -15.98 -8.57
C LEU A 151 -3.59 -16.36 -10.03
N LEU A 152 -2.97 -15.48 -10.81
CA LEU A 152 -2.28 -15.87 -12.04
C LEU A 152 -0.93 -15.16 -12.08
N PHE A 153 0.13 -15.87 -12.50
CA PHE A 153 1.48 -15.34 -12.79
C PHE A 153 2.46 -15.24 -11.62
N SER A 154 2.96 -16.39 -11.17
CA SER A 154 4.30 -16.50 -10.56
C SER A 154 5.21 -17.23 -11.55
N PHE A 155 6.00 -16.53 -12.38
CA PHE A 155 7.22 -17.13 -12.96
C PHE A 155 8.20 -16.04 -13.46
N LEU A 156 9.42 -16.13 -12.92
CA LEU A 156 10.70 -15.54 -13.34
C LEU A 156 11.04 -14.06 -13.03
N ILE A 157 12.16 -13.92 -12.29
CA ILE A 157 12.87 -12.71 -11.85
C ILE A 157 14.13 -12.52 -12.74
N ARG A 158 14.60 -11.26 -12.99
CA ARG A 158 15.96 -10.73 -12.61
C ARG A 158 16.42 -9.44 -13.36
N SER A 159 16.83 -8.44 -12.56
CA SER A 159 17.85 -7.36 -12.68
C SER A 159 17.87 -6.30 -13.83
N TYR A 160 17.89 -4.99 -13.44
CA TYR A 160 18.85 -3.88 -13.73
C TYR A 160 18.19 -2.45 -13.73
N PRO A 161 18.92 -1.31 -13.68
CA PRO A 161 18.60 -0.18 -12.81
C PRO A 161 18.27 1.14 -13.54
N SER A 162 17.95 2.16 -12.75
CA SER A 162 17.87 3.59 -13.09
C SER A 162 16.64 4.05 -13.88
N THR A 163 15.68 4.64 -13.17
CA THR A 163 15.25 6.04 -13.31
C THR A 163 14.01 6.26 -12.45
N SER A 164 13.84 7.51 -12.01
CA SER A 164 12.83 7.98 -11.07
C SER A 164 11.40 7.77 -11.57
N SER A 165 10.84 6.58 -11.35
CA SER A 165 9.41 6.24 -11.39
C SER A 165 9.22 4.85 -10.79
N CYS A 166 8.14 4.65 -10.03
CA CYS A 166 7.93 3.50 -9.14
C CYS A 166 7.87 2.15 -9.90
N ILE A 167 8.79 1.22 -9.57
CA ILE A 167 8.96 -0.12 -10.16
C ILE A 167 7.87 -1.13 -9.74
N LEU A 168 7.03 -1.52 -10.70
CA LEU A 168 6.86 -2.86 -11.30
C LEU A 168 6.57 -4.15 -10.49
N LEU A 169 5.50 -4.85 -10.92
CA LEU A 169 5.29 -6.31 -10.85
C LEU A 169 5.39 -6.84 -12.30
N THR A 170 6.18 -7.87 -12.58
CA THR A 170 6.11 -8.58 -13.86
C THR A 170 6.07 -10.09 -13.67
N ALA A 171 5.19 -10.73 -14.44
CA ALA A 171 5.62 -11.83 -15.27
C ALA A 171 5.66 -11.28 -16.71
N THR A 172 6.75 -11.56 -17.42
CA THR A 172 6.95 -11.31 -18.87
C THR A 172 6.93 -9.84 -19.35
N GLY A 173 8.05 -9.14 -19.18
CA GLY A 173 8.75 -8.39 -20.25
C GLY A 173 8.07 -7.25 -21.03
N ILE A 174 6.84 -6.87 -20.71
CA ILE A 174 6.15 -5.69 -21.27
C ILE A 174 5.54 -4.93 -20.10
N GLU A 175 6.02 -3.71 -19.86
CA GLU A 175 5.51 -2.88 -18.78
C GLU A 175 4.19 -2.23 -19.19
N TRP A 176 3.15 -2.42 -18.38
CA TRP A 176 1.90 -1.70 -18.48
C TRP A 176 1.84 -0.66 -17.38
N PHE A 177 1.59 0.58 -17.77
CA PHE A 177 1.16 1.62 -16.84
C PHE A 177 -0.37 1.56 -16.79
N ALA A 178 -0.94 1.46 -15.60
CA ALA A 178 -2.39 1.61 -15.44
C ALA A 178 -2.68 2.68 -14.39
N ASP A 179 -3.22 3.82 -14.83
CA ASP A 179 -3.92 4.70 -13.92
C ASP A 179 -5.25 4.01 -13.56
N LEU A 180 -5.46 3.80 -12.26
CA LEU A 180 -6.70 3.27 -11.72
C LEU A 180 -7.61 4.45 -11.40
N ASP A 181 -8.61 4.64 -12.25
CA ASP A 181 -9.67 5.63 -12.05
C ASP A 181 -11.02 4.94 -11.86
N TYR A 182 -12.04 5.72 -11.51
CA TYR A 182 -13.42 5.25 -11.46
C TYR A 182 -14.29 6.15 -12.33
N SER A 183 -15.26 5.58 -13.05
CA SER A 183 -16.25 6.36 -13.79
C SER A 183 -17.20 7.09 -12.82
N ASP A 184 -17.92 8.09 -13.34
CA ASP A 184 -18.97 8.79 -12.58
C ASP A 184 -20.11 7.85 -12.12
N GLU A 185 -20.17 6.64 -12.67
CA GLU A 185 -21.11 5.55 -12.34
C GLU A 185 -20.50 4.51 -11.37
N GLY A 186 -19.27 4.73 -10.90
CA GLY A 186 -18.59 3.86 -9.93
C GLY A 186 -17.92 2.61 -10.53
N LYS A 187 -17.74 2.54 -11.86
CA LYS A 187 -17.03 1.42 -12.50
C LYS A 187 -15.53 1.66 -12.49
N LEU A 188 -14.74 0.63 -12.17
CA LEU A 188 -13.28 0.71 -12.22
C LEU A 188 -12.81 0.90 -13.67
N LEU A 189 -12.13 2.02 -13.92
CA LEU A 189 -11.48 2.34 -15.17
C LEU A 189 -9.99 2.03 -15.03
N ILE A 190 -9.49 1.18 -15.92
CA ILE A 190 -8.07 0.84 -15.98
C ILE A 190 -7.53 1.50 -17.25
N THR A 191 -6.84 2.62 -17.11
CA THR A 191 -6.29 3.36 -18.24
C THR A 191 -4.88 2.87 -18.52
N LYS A 192 -4.74 2.03 -19.55
CA LYS A 192 -3.47 1.42 -19.95
C LYS A 192 -2.64 2.41 -20.79
N TYR A 193 -1.40 2.71 -20.38
CA TYR A 193 -0.40 3.28 -21.30
C TYR A 193 0.58 2.19 -21.73
N ALA A 194 0.74 2.05 -23.05
CA ALA A 194 1.75 1.20 -23.68
C ALA A 194 2.89 2.09 -24.18
N THR A 195 4.10 1.92 -23.66
CA THR A 195 5.29 2.54 -24.25
C THR A 195 5.86 1.61 -25.32
N ASN A 196 5.47 1.91 -26.56
CA ASN A 196 6.03 1.54 -27.87
C ASN A 196 6.34 0.06 -28.23
N HIS A 197 5.87 -0.27 -29.44
CA HIS A 197 6.14 -1.41 -30.32
C HIS A 197 5.33 -2.72 -30.14
N THR A 198 4.27 -2.80 -30.98
CA THR A 198 3.88 -3.95 -31.83
C THR A 198 4.01 -5.36 -31.23
N GLU A 199 2.92 -5.93 -30.72
CA GLU A 199 2.12 -6.97 -31.40
C GLU A 199 1.13 -7.70 -30.46
N ARG A 200 -0.05 -7.96 -31.02
CA ARG A 200 -1.10 -8.98 -30.75
C ARG A 200 -1.74 -9.10 -29.35
N LEU A 201 -3.03 -8.74 -29.35
CA LEU A 201 -4.02 -9.03 -28.32
C LEU A 201 -4.13 -10.53 -28.02
N PHE A 202 -4.06 -10.89 -26.74
CA PHE A 202 -4.84 -12.01 -26.21
C PHE A 202 -5.94 -11.45 -25.33
N ALA A 203 -7.17 -11.53 -25.82
CA ALA A 203 -8.37 -11.27 -25.05
C ALA A 203 -8.63 -12.48 -24.14
N LEU A 204 -8.47 -12.30 -22.84
CA LEU A 204 -9.09 -13.18 -21.85
C LEU A 204 -10.38 -12.51 -21.40
N THR A 205 -11.48 -12.90 -22.06
CA THR A 205 -12.83 -12.62 -21.59
C THR A 205 -13.04 -13.39 -20.29
N CYS A 206 -12.94 -12.70 -19.15
CA CYS A 206 -13.57 -13.15 -17.92
C CYS A 206 -14.84 -12.33 -17.74
N SER A 207 -16.00 -12.99 -17.74
CA SER A 207 -17.30 -12.37 -17.51
C SER A 207 -17.38 -11.82 -16.09
N ALA A 208 -17.06 -10.54 -15.94
CA ALA A 208 -17.82 -9.65 -15.08
C ALA A 208 -18.42 -8.62 -16.02
N HIS A 209 -19.73 -8.70 -16.21
CA HIS A 209 -20.48 -7.68 -16.95
C HIS A 209 -20.11 -6.33 -16.31
N ASP A 210 -19.63 -5.37 -17.13
CA ASP A 210 -19.26 -3.99 -16.76
C ASP A 210 -17.76 -3.59 -16.60
N VAL A 211 -16.82 -4.22 -17.31
CA VAL A 211 -15.51 -3.57 -17.56
C VAL A 211 -15.51 -2.91 -18.93
N ILE A 212 -15.59 -1.57 -18.96
CA ILE A 212 -15.44 -0.79 -20.20
C ILE A 212 -13.95 -0.45 -20.35
N VAL A 213 -13.30 -1.11 -21.31
CA VAL A 213 -11.96 -0.75 -21.76
C VAL A 213 -12.11 0.40 -22.77
N ARG A 214 -11.75 1.63 -22.38
CA ARG A 214 -11.59 2.72 -23.35
C ARG A 214 -10.23 2.55 -24.05
N ARG A 215 -10.25 2.60 -25.38
CA ARG A 215 -9.06 2.54 -26.24
C ARG A 215 -8.18 3.76 -26.05
#